data_AF-A0A3D0UQD6-F1
#
_entry.id   AF-A0A3D0UQD6-F1
#
_cell.length_a   1.000
_cell.length_b   1.000
_cell.length_c   1.000
_cell.angle_alpha   90.00
_cell.angle_beta   90.00
_cell.angle_gamma   90.00
#
_symmetry.space_group_name_H-M   'P 1'
#
loop_
_entity.id
_entity.type
_entity.pdbx_description
1 polymer ?
#
loop_
_entity_poly.entity_id
_entity_poly.type
_entity_poly.pdbx_seq_one_letter_code
_entity_poly.pdbx_strand_id
1 'polypeptide(L)'
;MPVCKRITVRLRILWANQETSGEAGQSVVLIALVFIILLLFVGLALDAGLAFVRSSQFSRAVDSAVLAGVVDLDPTSTIITDTTAADQRAGQFLGANGWPTPTLTLFDSSRSFSGIGIPQYSLTVTWPVSPFFIRLIGIGSFPITHSATAAFYANAEMYTPTAFDDGKMRRGAQFIFGPDGCTREGDPVSPFETAPGQTNLEYSLYDGLYRYRISIPSTYTQTNLRVELFDTDSVNLRGNTATINHTLSVSNTMGITSTLSCGGPGMGERCIISTGEDLVSELQNPLWFQRVDETWRDVQNDCNHDQSNPNGDTVTEYELFYFDDQGERQSLGLYIEDNSQSGATDMKWITPGVTISADAGSFEGDISGLPQDDKGFRYLHLDVKTAGGASKNVWDIWAGPIPAYYTNQGLIPLSEDVNERNVQVANSPFAYRRGGVSVLALGRMPLENYVDGTQIDLPLSPLEIEAGGGTLFASVFDYDAANPPPQLNFQIDTVPPGPLVPPYPEKEFNICSIVVNSPTINNTGQCNIADPLEATCQNSTDCNAAWTRPHFAMDIPGENTGYFGGNLILKDYAPNGDAHTWSLAITGGRPFLTK
;
A
#
# COMPACT_ATOMS: atom_id res chain seq x y z
N MET A 1 -52.00 -4.96 -34.38
CA MET A 1 -53.40 -4.77 -33.90
C MET A 1 -53.93 -6.15 -33.52
N PRO A 2 -54.30 -6.40 -32.25
CA PRO A 2 -55.56 -5.91 -31.66
C PRO A 2 -55.40 -5.28 -30.26
N VAL A 3 -56.02 -4.12 -30.04
CA VAL A 3 -57.24 -3.85 -29.23
C VAL A 3 -57.05 -4.00 -27.71
N CYS A 4 -56.76 -2.85 -27.09
CA CYS A 4 -56.89 -2.57 -25.67
C CYS A 4 -58.36 -2.75 -25.22
N LYS A 5 -58.63 -3.71 -24.33
CA LYS A 5 -59.94 -3.87 -23.66
C LYS A 5 -59.93 -3.05 -22.37
N ARG A 6 -60.65 -1.92 -22.38
CA ARG A 6 -61.11 -1.22 -21.16
C ARG A 6 -62.01 -2.17 -20.36
N ILE A 7 -61.57 -2.58 -19.18
CA ILE A 7 -62.43 -3.21 -18.18
C ILE A 7 -63.07 -2.09 -17.37
N THR A 8 -64.32 -1.77 -17.68
CA THR A 8 -65.18 -0.92 -16.85
C THR A 8 -65.81 -1.82 -15.80
N VAL A 9 -65.28 -1.83 -14.58
CA VAL A 9 -65.96 -2.47 -13.45
C VAL A 9 -67.11 -1.56 -13.03
N ARG A 10 -68.35 -1.94 -13.36
CA ARG A 10 -69.55 -1.35 -12.75
C ARG A 10 -69.62 -1.82 -11.30
N LEU A 11 -69.17 -0.98 -10.37
CA LEU A 11 -69.49 -1.14 -8.95
C LEU A 11 -70.99 -0.90 -8.78
N ARG A 12 -71.77 -1.99 -8.80
CA ARG A 12 -73.20 -1.95 -8.49
C ARG A 12 -73.30 -2.01 -6.97
N ILE A 13 -73.29 -0.84 -6.32
CA ILE A 13 -73.57 -0.73 -4.89
C ILE A 13 -75.07 -1.03 -4.71
N LEU A 14 -75.39 -2.30 -4.50
CA LEU A 14 -76.70 -2.74 -4.04
C LEU A 14 -76.74 -2.49 -2.53
N TRP A 15 -77.26 -1.33 -2.15
CA TRP A 15 -77.77 -1.10 -0.81
C TRP A 15 -79.01 -1.98 -0.63
N ALA A 16 -78.82 -3.19 -0.11
CA ALA A 16 -79.90 -3.97 0.46
C ALA A 16 -80.17 -3.44 1.87
N ASN A 17 -81.20 -2.61 2.01
CA ASN A 17 -81.84 -2.37 3.29
C ASN A 17 -82.48 -3.68 3.74
N GLN A 18 -81.80 -4.37 4.65
CA GLN A 18 -82.37 -5.47 5.40
C GLN A 18 -82.36 -5.07 6.88
N GLU A 19 -83.53 -4.67 7.38
CA GLU A 19 -83.76 -4.54 8.80
C GLU A 19 -83.71 -5.93 9.43
N THR A 20 -82.62 -6.24 10.11
CA THR A 20 -82.54 -7.30 11.13
C THR A 20 -81.91 -6.71 12.38
N SER A 21 -82.74 -6.40 13.37
CA SER A 21 -82.40 -5.90 14.70
C SER A 21 -81.68 -6.93 15.60
N GLY A 22 -80.86 -7.81 15.01
CA GLY A 22 -80.09 -8.86 15.69
C GLY A 22 -78.61 -8.99 15.29
N GLU A 23 -78.13 -8.31 14.25
CA GLU A 23 -76.74 -8.46 13.76
C GLU A 23 -75.81 -7.25 14.06
N ALA A 24 -76.37 -6.13 14.52
CA ALA A 24 -75.57 -4.93 14.86
C ALA A 24 -74.55 -5.16 16.00
N GLY A 25 -74.73 -6.21 16.81
CA GLY A 25 -73.78 -6.59 17.86
C GLY A 25 -72.54 -7.34 17.35
N GLN A 26 -72.64 -8.10 16.25
CA GLN A 26 -71.53 -8.93 15.75
C GLN A 26 -70.45 -8.10 15.05
N SER A 27 -70.85 -7.06 14.30
CA SER A 27 -69.93 -6.14 13.64
C SER A 27 -69.05 -5.37 14.64
N VAL A 28 -69.60 -5.01 15.81
CA VAL A 28 -68.83 -4.32 16.87
C VAL A 28 -67.74 -5.23 17.43
N VAL A 29 -68.04 -6.51 17.64
CA VAL A 29 -67.04 -7.50 18.13
C VAL A 29 -65.93 -7.71 17.10
N LEU A 30 -66.28 -7.80 15.81
CA LEU A 30 -65.31 -8.01 14.73
C LEU A 30 -64.40 -6.78 14.55
N ILE A 31 -64.96 -5.57 14.61
CA ILE A 31 -64.18 -4.33 14.59
C ILE A 31 -63.24 -4.26 15.79
N ALA A 32 -63.72 -4.56 17.01
CA ALA A 32 -62.88 -4.56 18.20
C ALA A 32 -61.70 -5.55 18.08
N LEU A 33 -61.95 -6.74 17.53
CA LEU A 33 -60.91 -7.75 17.31
C LEU A 33 -59.89 -7.32 16.24
N VAL A 34 -60.36 -6.71 15.14
CA VAL A 34 -59.46 -6.15 14.11
C VAL A 34 -58.62 -4.99 14.68
N PHE A 35 -59.18 -4.13 15.52
CA PHE A 35 -58.42 -3.06 16.19
C PHE A 35 -57.29 -3.61 17.07
N ILE A 36 -57.54 -4.69 17.82
CA ILE A 36 -56.49 -5.34 18.62
C ILE A 36 -55.39 -5.89 17.71
N ILE A 37 -55.75 -6.53 16.60
CA ILE A 37 -54.78 -7.05 15.63
C ILE A 37 -53.95 -5.91 15.00
N LEU A 38 -54.59 -4.80 14.61
CA LEU A 38 -53.89 -3.63 14.07
C LEU A 38 -52.93 -3.01 15.10
N LEU A 39 -53.34 -2.93 16.37
CA LEU A 39 -52.46 -2.46 17.44
C LEU A 39 -51.26 -3.38 17.66
N LEU A 40 -51.45 -4.70 17.54
CA LEU A 40 -50.34 -5.66 17.58
C LEU A 40 -49.35 -5.44 16.43
N PHE A 41 -49.84 -5.19 15.20
CA PHE A 41 -48.98 -4.88 14.07
C PHE A 41 -48.22 -3.55 14.23
N VAL A 42 -48.87 -2.53 14.77
CA VAL A 42 -48.21 -1.24 15.09
C VAL A 42 -47.13 -1.47 16.14
N GLY A 43 -47.42 -2.23 17.20
CA GLY A 43 -46.44 -2.58 18.23
C GLY A 43 -45.24 -3.34 17.68
N LEU A 44 -45.49 -4.32 16.80
CA LEU A 44 -44.44 -5.08 16.11
C LEU A 44 -43.56 -4.17 15.24
N ALA A 45 -44.17 -3.25 14.49
CA ALA A 45 -43.44 -2.30 13.66
C ALA A 45 -42.56 -1.35 14.49
N LEU A 46 -43.06 -0.88 15.64
CA LEU A 46 -42.30 -0.04 16.57
C LEU A 46 -41.12 -0.79 17.19
N ASP A 47 -41.31 -2.04 17.61
CA ASP A 47 -40.23 -2.87 18.15
C ASP A 47 -39.16 -3.16 17.09
N ALA A 48 -39.55 -3.46 15.85
CA ALA A 48 -38.60 -3.64 14.75
C ALA A 48 -37.81 -2.36 14.45
N GLY A 49 -38.47 -1.20 14.45
CA GLY A 49 -37.81 0.09 14.28
C GLY A 49 -36.81 0.40 15.40
N LEU A 50 -37.19 0.16 16.66
CA LEU A 50 -36.30 0.31 17.81
C LEU A 50 -35.12 -0.66 17.75
N ALA A 51 -35.37 -1.92 17.40
CA ALA A 51 -34.35 -2.95 17.24
C ALA A 51 -33.30 -2.51 16.22
N PHE A 52 -33.74 -1.97 15.08
CA PHE A 52 -32.87 -1.47 14.03
C PHE A 52 -32.00 -0.29 14.50
N VAL A 53 -32.60 0.70 15.17
CA VAL A 53 -31.86 1.85 15.70
C VAL A 53 -30.84 1.42 16.76
N ARG A 54 -31.23 0.52 17.68
CA ARG A 54 -30.33 -0.03 18.69
C ARG A 54 -29.20 -0.85 18.07
N SER A 55 -29.49 -1.64 17.05
CA SER A 55 -28.49 -2.41 16.31
C SER A 55 -27.46 -1.49 15.65
N SER A 56 -27.89 -0.39 15.00
CA SER A 56 -26.97 0.56 14.38
C SER A 56 -26.10 1.31 15.42
N GLN A 57 -26.68 1.73 16.54
CA GLN A 57 -25.91 2.33 17.64
C GLN A 57 -24.92 1.35 18.26
N PHE A 58 -25.31 0.08 18.39
CA PHE A 58 -24.47 -0.97 18.95
C PHE A 58 -23.30 -1.29 18.02
N SER A 59 -23.52 -1.38 16.70
CA SER A 59 -22.45 -1.57 15.71
C SER A 59 -21.37 -0.50 15.83
N ARG A 60 -21.75 0.78 15.84
CA ARG A 60 -20.80 1.90 15.99
C ARG A 60 -20.04 1.87 17.31
N ALA A 61 -20.70 1.43 18.38
CA ALA A 61 -20.06 1.28 19.69
C ALA A 61 -19.02 0.16 19.65
N VAL A 62 -19.33 -0.99 19.02
CA VAL A 62 -18.39 -2.10 18.81
C VAL A 62 -17.21 -1.63 17.97
N ASP A 63 -17.44 -0.96 16.84
CA ASP A 63 -16.38 -0.41 15.99
C ASP A 63 -15.42 0.50 16.79
N SER A 64 -15.97 1.44 17.56
CA SER A 64 -15.18 2.35 18.40
C SER A 64 -14.40 1.63 19.51
N ALA A 65 -14.96 0.56 20.07
CA ALA A 65 -14.33 -0.22 21.12
C ALA A 65 -13.18 -1.06 20.58
N VAL A 66 -13.32 -1.62 19.38
CA VAL A 66 -12.27 -2.37 18.71
C VAL A 66 -11.11 -1.46 18.30
N LEU A 67 -11.42 -0.27 17.77
CA LEU A 67 -10.41 0.76 17.49
C LEU A 67 -9.65 1.21 18.73
N ALA A 68 -10.32 1.31 19.88
CA ALA A 68 -9.67 1.65 21.13
C ALA A 68 -8.85 0.48 21.70
N GLY A 69 -9.38 -0.74 21.63
CA GLY A 69 -8.75 -1.94 22.16
C GLY A 69 -7.44 -2.30 21.45
N VAL A 70 -7.41 -2.15 20.12
CA VAL A 70 -6.24 -2.53 19.32
C VAL A 70 -4.98 -1.71 19.66
N VAL A 71 -5.14 -0.51 20.21
CA VAL A 71 -4.01 0.33 20.66
C VAL A 71 -3.25 -0.30 21.82
N ASP A 72 -3.97 -1.04 22.68
CA ASP A 72 -3.42 -1.70 23.87
C ASP A 72 -3.12 -3.20 23.58
N LEU A 73 -3.14 -3.63 22.32
CA LEU A 73 -2.73 -4.97 21.92
C LEU A 73 -1.19 -5.04 21.93
N ASP A 74 -0.61 -5.96 22.71
CA ASP A 74 0.84 -6.15 22.74
C ASP A 74 1.34 -6.69 21.37
N PRO A 75 2.07 -5.91 20.58
CA PRO A 75 2.54 -6.34 19.27
C PRO A 75 3.51 -7.53 19.33
N THR A 76 4.23 -7.69 20.45
CA THR A 76 5.34 -8.64 20.62
C THR A 76 4.89 -9.99 21.18
N SER A 77 3.71 -10.06 21.80
CA SER A 77 3.20 -11.31 22.37
C SER A 77 2.94 -12.36 21.27
N THR A 78 3.56 -13.54 21.40
CA THR A 78 3.33 -14.68 20.51
C THR A 78 2.11 -15.50 20.92
N ILE A 79 1.46 -15.14 22.03
CA ILE A 79 0.28 -15.81 22.56
C ILE A 79 -0.96 -15.18 21.92
N ILE A 80 -1.60 -15.91 20.99
CA ILE A 80 -2.81 -15.46 20.26
C ILE A 80 -3.99 -15.16 21.21
N THR A 81 -3.99 -15.70 22.43
CA THR A 81 -5.04 -15.44 23.43
C THR A 81 -4.72 -14.28 24.37
N ASP A 82 -3.59 -13.60 24.22
CA ASP A 82 -3.24 -12.48 25.09
C ASP A 82 -3.86 -11.17 24.58
N THR A 83 -5.14 -11.01 24.89
CA THR A 83 -5.96 -9.83 24.56
C THR A 83 -6.29 -9.00 25.79
N THR A 84 -5.73 -9.32 26.96
CA THR A 84 -6.22 -8.82 28.26
C THR A 84 -6.29 -7.29 28.35
N ALA A 85 -5.23 -6.59 27.91
CA ALA A 85 -5.20 -5.13 27.93
C ALA A 85 -6.15 -4.51 26.89
N ALA A 86 -6.18 -5.07 25.68
CA ALA A 86 -7.12 -4.70 24.62
C ALA A 86 -8.58 -4.90 25.05
N ASP A 87 -8.90 -6.00 25.74
CA ASP A 87 -10.23 -6.33 26.26
C ASP A 87 -10.69 -5.31 27.31
N GLN A 88 -9.81 -4.94 28.24
CA GLN A 88 -10.10 -3.93 29.25
C GLN A 88 -10.41 -2.58 28.60
N ARG A 89 -9.61 -2.17 27.61
CA ARG A 89 -9.78 -0.91 26.89
C ARG A 89 -11.05 -0.91 26.03
N ALA A 90 -11.30 -1.96 25.27
CA ALA A 90 -12.51 -2.13 24.48
C ALA A 90 -13.76 -2.11 25.39
N GLY A 91 -13.71 -2.79 26.54
CA GLY A 91 -14.79 -2.80 27.53
C GLY A 91 -15.09 -1.40 28.10
N GLN A 92 -14.06 -0.59 28.36
CA GLN A 92 -14.23 0.81 28.80
C GLN A 92 -14.96 1.65 27.75
N PHE A 93 -14.60 1.49 26.47
CA PHE A 93 -15.22 2.24 25.37
C PHE A 93 -16.65 1.77 25.08
N LEU A 94 -16.95 0.47 25.15
CA LEU A 94 -18.33 -0.03 25.10
C LEU A 94 -19.18 0.57 26.23
N GLY A 95 -18.65 0.55 27.46
CA GLY A 95 -19.30 1.14 28.63
C GLY A 95 -19.56 2.64 28.48
N ALA A 96 -18.58 3.39 27.97
CA ALA A 96 -18.71 4.82 27.70
C ALA A 96 -19.78 5.14 26.64
N ASN A 97 -19.98 4.23 25.67
CA ASN A 97 -21.03 4.33 24.66
C ASN A 97 -22.42 3.82 25.15
N GLY A 98 -22.58 3.51 26.44
CA GLY A 98 -23.84 3.08 27.04
C GLY A 98 -24.12 1.58 26.93
N TRP A 99 -23.10 0.77 26.63
CA TRP A 99 -23.19 -0.69 26.51
C TRP A 99 -22.23 -1.38 27.49
N PRO A 100 -22.50 -1.34 28.82
CA PRO A 100 -21.58 -1.84 29.83
C PRO A 100 -21.33 -3.34 29.70
N THR A 101 -20.10 -3.77 29.93
CA THR A 101 -19.70 -5.18 29.74
C THR A 101 -20.43 -6.21 30.61
N PRO A 102 -20.84 -5.94 31.87
CA PRO A 102 -21.53 -6.93 32.71
C PRO A 102 -22.92 -7.34 32.20
N THR A 103 -23.51 -6.56 31.30
CA THR A 103 -24.84 -6.81 30.71
C THR A 103 -24.76 -7.54 29.37
N LEU A 104 -23.55 -7.81 28.89
CA LEU A 104 -23.32 -8.58 27.66
C LEU A 104 -23.60 -10.05 27.89
N THR A 105 -24.17 -10.67 26.85
CA THR A 105 -24.35 -12.14 26.82
C THR A 105 -23.15 -12.84 26.23
N LEU A 106 -22.37 -12.15 25.40
CA LEU A 106 -21.10 -12.59 24.83
C LEU A 106 -20.16 -11.40 24.74
N PHE A 107 -18.92 -11.60 25.18
CA PHE A 107 -17.77 -10.74 24.90
C PHE A 107 -16.64 -11.70 24.53
N ASP A 108 -16.42 -11.87 23.24
CA ASP A 108 -15.46 -12.81 22.69
C ASP A 108 -14.46 -12.04 21.85
N SER A 109 -13.20 -12.08 22.24
CA SER A 109 -12.12 -11.38 21.57
C SER A 109 -11.07 -12.36 21.11
N SER A 110 -10.40 -12.00 20.03
CA SER A 110 -9.29 -12.77 19.52
C SER A 110 -8.25 -11.85 18.92
N ARG A 111 -7.00 -12.30 18.98
CA ARG A 111 -5.92 -11.74 18.19
C ARG A 111 -5.80 -12.51 16.90
N SER A 112 -5.50 -11.81 15.82
CA SER A 112 -5.04 -12.40 14.57
C SER A 112 -3.88 -11.59 14.01
N PHE A 113 -3.33 -12.04 12.89
CA PHE A 113 -2.40 -11.24 12.09
C PHE A 113 -3.00 -11.09 10.69
N SER A 114 -2.80 -9.94 10.06
CA SER A 114 -3.12 -9.75 8.64
C SER A 114 -2.22 -10.63 7.75
N GLY A 115 -2.52 -10.70 6.45
CA GLY A 115 -1.66 -11.39 5.48
C GLY A 115 -0.21 -10.88 5.44
N ILE A 116 0.00 -9.63 5.87
CA ILE A 116 1.29 -8.93 6.00
C ILE A 116 1.83 -8.86 7.44
N GLY A 117 1.25 -9.64 8.37
CA GLY A 117 1.85 -9.83 9.69
C GLY A 117 1.52 -8.81 10.75
N ILE A 118 0.53 -7.97 10.49
CA ILE A 118 0.19 -6.90 11.42
C ILE A 118 -0.78 -7.44 12.47
N PRO A 119 -0.51 -7.22 13.76
CA PRO A 119 -1.45 -7.57 14.82
C PRO A 119 -2.83 -6.96 14.60
N GLN A 120 -3.84 -7.80 14.65
CA GLN A 120 -5.25 -7.45 14.54
C GLN A 120 -5.98 -7.85 15.83
N TYR A 121 -6.91 -7.01 16.24
CA TYR A 121 -7.81 -7.27 17.35
C TYR A 121 -9.23 -7.41 16.81
N SER A 122 -9.84 -8.58 16.99
CA SER A 122 -11.22 -8.87 16.63
C SER A 122 -12.06 -8.99 17.89
N LEU A 123 -13.25 -8.40 17.88
CA LEU A 123 -14.20 -8.47 18.98
C LEU A 123 -15.59 -8.80 18.45
N THR A 124 -16.19 -9.86 18.99
CA THR A 124 -17.60 -10.23 18.79
C THR A 124 -18.37 -10.03 20.09
N VAL A 125 -19.46 -9.27 20.01
CA VAL A 125 -20.25 -8.89 21.20
C VAL A 125 -21.72 -9.15 20.96
N THR A 126 -22.39 -9.76 21.96
CA THR A 126 -23.84 -9.99 21.93
C THR A 126 -24.56 -9.25 23.06
N TRP A 127 -25.53 -8.42 22.70
CA TRP A 127 -26.35 -7.64 23.62
C TRP A 127 -27.83 -8.07 23.60
N PRO A 128 -28.51 -8.23 24.75
CA PRO A 128 -29.94 -8.53 24.79
C PRO A 128 -30.79 -7.26 24.66
N VAL A 129 -31.57 -7.15 23.58
CA VAL A 129 -32.54 -6.04 23.41
C VAL A 129 -33.89 -6.47 23.96
N SER A 130 -34.44 -5.66 24.86
CA SER A 130 -35.80 -5.86 25.39
C SER A 130 -36.81 -5.13 24.50
N PRO A 131 -37.72 -5.83 23.80
CA PRO A 131 -38.79 -5.18 23.05
C PRO A 131 -39.91 -4.69 23.98
N PHE A 132 -40.72 -3.74 23.51
CA PHE A 132 -41.84 -3.20 24.27
C PHE A 132 -43.11 -4.04 24.09
N PHE A 133 -43.53 -4.31 22.84
CA PHE A 133 -44.82 -4.93 22.53
C PHE A 133 -44.72 -6.45 22.31
N ILE A 134 -43.64 -6.93 21.70
CA ILE A 134 -43.33 -8.36 21.52
C ILE A 134 -43.25 -9.08 22.88
N ARG A 135 -42.96 -8.35 23.96
CA ARG A 135 -43.01 -8.89 25.32
C ARG A 135 -44.41 -9.36 25.74
N LEU A 136 -45.48 -8.80 25.17
CA LEU A 136 -46.87 -9.20 25.43
C LEU A 136 -47.19 -10.61 24.92
N ILE A 137 -46.45 -11.11 23.93
CA ILE A 137 -46.59 -12.46 23.39
C ILE A 137 -45.55 -13.44 23.97
N GLY A 138 -44.84 -13.06 25.04
CA GLY A 138 -43.97 -13.94 25.81
C GLY A 138 -42.48 -13.91 25.46
N ILE A 139 -42.05 -13.04 24.53
CA ILE A 139 -40.63 -12.90 24.16
C ILE A 139 -40.01 -11.76 24.98
N GLY A 140 -39.23 -12.11 26.01
CA GLY A 140 -38.67 -11.14 26.95
C GLY A 140 -37.52 -10.30 26.41
N SER A 141 -36.72 -10.85 25.50
CA SER A 141 -35.60 -10.17 24.84
C SER A 141 -35.17 -10.98 23.61
N PHE A 142 -34.42 -10.34 22.70
CA PHE A 142 -33.72 -11.03 21.62
C PHE A 142 -32.27 -10.54 21.55
N PRO A 143 -31.30 -11.42 21.24
CA PRO A 143 -29.90 -11.03 21.13
C PRO A 143 -29.64 -10.28 19.82
N ILE A 144 -28.82 -9.23 19.88
CA ILE A 144 -28.15 -8.63 18.72
C ILE A 144 -26.66 -8.91 18.84
N THR A 145 -26.03 -9.37 17.76
CA THR A 145 -24.60 -9.68 17.72
C THR A 145 -23.94 -8.82 16.65
N HIS A 146 -22.83 -8.18 16.99
CA HIS A 146 -21.96 -7.48 16.05
C HIS A 146 -20.50 -7.91 16.28
N SER A 147 -19.72 -7.87 15.21
CA SER A 147 -18.30 -8.16 15.22
C SER A 147 -17.58 -7.07 14.43
N ALA A 148 -16.41 -6.66 14.91
CA ALA A 148 -15.50 -5.77 14.18
C ALA A 148 -14.05 -6.20 14.41
N THR A 149 -13.16 -5.88 13.47
CA THR A 149 -11.71 -6.13 13.58
C THR A 149 -10.94 -4.86 13.27
N ALA A 150 -9.98 -4.48 14.11
CA ALA A 150 -9.09 -3.34 13.86
C ALA A 150 -7.62 -3.77 13.88
N ALA A 151 -6.79 -2.89 13.32
CA ALA A 151 -5.33 -2.94 13.40
C ALA A 151 -4.79 -1.58 13.87
N PHE A 152 -3.64 -1.56 14.53
CA PHE A 152 -2.98 -0.34 15.00
C PHE A 152 -1.56 -0.23 14.44
N TYR A 153 -1.44 0.45 13.30
CA TYR A 153 -0.15 0.73 12.68
C TYR A 153 -0.23 1.95 11.77
N ALA A 154 0.92 2.57 11.56
CA ALA A 154 1.13 3.47 10.43
C ALA A 154 1.88 2.70 9.35
N ASN A 155 1.50 2.93 8.09
CA ASN A 155 2.36 2.58 6.96
C ASN A 155 3.68 3.34 7.13
N ALA A 156 4.78 2.60 7.21
CA ALA A 156 6.09 3.24 7.23
C ALA A 156 6.41 3.78 5.84
N GLU A 157 7.16 4.86 5.79
CA GLU A 157 7.64 5.41 4.53
C GLU A 157 8.89 4.66 4.08
N MET A 158 9.07 4.49 2.78
CA MET A 158 10.27 3.85 2.25
C MET A 158 10.93 4.66 1.16
N TYR A 159 12.25 4.79 1.19
CA TYR A 159 12.96 5.45 0.12
C TYR A 159 12.87 4.60 -1.15
N THR A 160 12.47 5.22 -2.25
CA THR A 160 12.61 4.54 -3.54
C THR A 160 14.11 4.39 -3.85
N PRO A 161 14.58 3.19 -4.25
CA PRO A 161 16.01 2.83 -4.24
C PRO A 161 16.91 3.67 -5.15
N THR A 162 16.33 4.40 -6.11
CA THR A 162 17.01 5.17 -7.15
C THR A 162 16.75 6.68 -7.05
N ALA A 163 15.76 7.09 -6.26
CA ALA A 163 15.51 8.50 -5.97
C ALA A 163 16.11 8.89 -4.62
N PHE A 164 17.32 8.45 -4.25
CA PHE A 164 17.89 8.87 -2.97
C PHE A 164 18.49 10.29 -3.01
N ASP A 165 19.05 10.76 -4.14
CA ASP A 165 19.55 12.15 -4.21
C ASP A 165 19.53 12.82 -5.59
N ASP A 166 19.87 12.11 -6.66
CA ASP A 166 20.18 12.71 -7.96
C ASP A 166 19.35 12.16 -9.14
N GLY A 167 18.44 11.22 -8.89
CA GLY A 167 17.53 10.67 -9.90
C GLY A 167 18.19 9.72 -10.89
N LYS A 168 19.32 9.12 -10.52
CA LYS A 168 19.97 8.07 -11.31
C LYS A 168 19.31 6.71 -11.05
N MET A 169 18.94 6.02 -12.13
CA MET A 169 18.55 4.61 -12.04
C MET A 169 19.77 3.71 -12.12
N ARG A 170 20.04 2.91 -11.09
CA ARG A 170 21.26 2.08 -11.02
C ARG A 170 21.07 0.67 -10.51
N ARG A 171 20.18 0.48 -9.55
CA ARG A 171 20.12 -0.76 -8.76
C ARG A 171 18.75 -1.40 -8.82
N GLY A 172 17.68 -0.63 -8.95
CA GLY A 172 16.36 -1.19 -9.12
C GLY A 172 15.34 -0.16 -9.54
N ALA A 173 14.11 -0.60 -9.72
CA ALA A 173 12.98 0.26 -9.98
C ALA A 173 11.72 -0.32 -9.33
N GLN A 174 10.64 0.43 -9.43
CA GLN A 174 9.34 0.01 -8.97
C GLN A 174 8.59 -0.70 -10.10
N PHE A 175 7.70 -1.62 -9.77
CA PHE A 175 6.93 -2.34 -10.76
C PHE A 175 5.50 -2.62 -10.28
N ILE A 176 4.62 -2.94 -11.24
CA ILE A 176 3.25 -3.36 -11.01
C ILE A 176 2.84 -4.24 -12.17
N PHE A 177 2.07 -5.28 -11.89
CA PHE A 177 1.44 -6.09 -12.92
C PHE A 177 -0.02 -5.72 -13.06
N GLY A 178 -0.52 -5.79 -14.28
CA GLY A 178 -1.92 -5.52 -14.55
C GLY A 178 -2.85 -6.52 -13.88
N PRO A 179 -4.16 -6.21 -13.83
CA PRO A 179 -5.15 -7.07 -13.19
C PRO A 179 -5.28 -8.47 -13.82
N ASP A 180 -4.78 -8.67 -15.03
CA ASP A 180 -4.73 -9.98 -15.70
C ASP A 180 -3.37 -10.68 -15.51
N GLY A 181 -2.44 -10.10 -14.73
CA GLY A 181 -1.12 -10.61 -14.40
C GLY A 181 -1.11 -11.55 -13.18
N CYS A 182 -0.01 -12.29 -13.00
CA CYS A 182 0.15 -13.29 -11.94
C CYS A 182 0.79 -12.71 -10.68
N THR A 183 0.23 -13.01 -9.50
CA THR A 183 0.87 -12.65 -8.20
C THR A 183 2.19 -13.37 -7.97
N ARG A 184 2.49 -14.41 -8.74
CA ARG A 184 3.72 -15.20 -8.67
C ARG A 184 4.96 -14.48 -9.22
N GLU A 185 4.79 -13.26 -9.73
CA GLU A 185 5.85 -12.48 -10.37
C GLU A 185 6.28 -11.29 -9.49
N GLY A 186 6.04 -11.36 -8.18
CA GLY A 186 6.53 -10.35 -7.22
C GLY A 186 5.52 -9.34 -6.73
N ASP A 187 4.34 -9.28 -7.36
CA ASP A 187 3.33 -8.26 -7.09
C ASP A 187 2.14 -8.83 -6.28
N PRO A 188 2.06 -8.52 -4.97
CA PRO A 188 0.96 -8.94 -4.12
C PRO A 188 -0.35 -8.20 -4.43
N VAL A 189 -0.32 -7.10 -5.19
CA VAL A 189 -1.52 -6.36 -5.59
C VAL A 189 -2.05 -6.78 -6.96
N SER A 190 -1.53 -7.83 -7.61
CA SER A 190 -2.11 -8.39 -8.84
C SER A 190 -3.23 -9.41 -8.55
N PRO A 191 -4.30 -9.56 -9.33
CA PRO A 191 -5.46 -10.40 -8.98
C PRO A 191 -5.30 -11.92 -9.04
N PHE A 192 -4.33 -12.45 -9.79
CA PHE A 192 -4.33 -13.87 -10.19
C PHE A 192 -3.44 -14.76 -9.30
N GLU A 193 -4.04 -15.35 -8.25
CA GLU A 193 -3.44 -16.50 -7.53
C GLU A 193 -3.72 -17.78 -8.32
N THR A 194 -2.71 -18.31 -9.02
CA THR A 194 -2.46 -19.71 -9.49
C THR A 194 -3.58 -20.55 -10.16
N ALA A 195 -4.86 -20.22 -10.04
CA ALA A 195 -6.00 -20.95 -10.54
C ALA A 195 -7.11 -19.99 -11.00
N PRO A 196 -7.64 -20.13 -12.23
CA PRO A 196 -8.72 -19.29 -12.73
C PRO A 196 -9.91 -19.22 -11.77
N GLY A 197 -10.28 -18.00 -11.35
CA GLY A 197 -11.45 -17.74 -10.52
C GLY A 197 -11.21 -17.66 -9.01
N GLN A 198 -9.97 -17.77 -8.53
CA GLN A 198 -9.64 -17.33 -7.17
C GLN A 198 -9.42 -15.81 -7.15
N THR A 199 -10.02 -15.14 -6.17
CA THR A 199 -9.84 -13.69 -5.97
C THR A 199 -8.60 -13.49 -5.10
N ASN A 200 -7.57 -12.80 -5.60
CA ASN A 200 -6.50 -12.35 -4.72
C ASN A 200 -7.08 -11.43 -3.63
N LEU A 201 -7.06 -11.91 -2.39
CA LEU A 201 -7.55 -11.16 -1.24
C LEU A 201 -6.67 -9.92 -0.99
N GLU A 202 -5.38 -9.99 -1.28
CA GLU A 202 -4.44 -8.88 -1.12
C GLU A 202 -4.80 -7.74 -2.09
N TYR A 203 -5.17 -8.00 -3.35
CA TYR A 203 -5.66 -6.97 -4.28
C TYR A 203 -6.73 -6.07 -3.63
N SER A 204 -7.75 -6.71 -3.03
CA SER A 204 -8.88 -6.01 -2.42
C SER A 204 -8.55 -5.30 -1.11
N LEU A 205 -7.50 -5.73 -0.41
CA LEU A 205 -7.05 -5.08 0.83
C LEU A 205 -6.40 -3.72 0.57
N TYR A 206 -5.90 -3.49 -0.65
CA TYR A 206 -5.08 -2.32 -0.98
C TYR A 206 -5.58 -1.54 -2.18
N ASP A 207 -6.83 -1.76 -2.59
CA ASP A 207 -7.44 -1.13 -3.76
C ASP A 207 -6.60 -1.29 -5.06
N GLY A 208 -5.76 -2.33 -5.13
CA GLY A 208 -4.86 -2.57 -6.27
C GLY A 208 -3.87 -1.44 -6.56
N LEU A 209 -3.45 -0.66 -5.55
CA LEU A 209 -2.58 0.51 -5.75
C LEU A 209 -1.33 0.53 -4.87
N TYR A 210 -0.27 1.13 -5.42
CA TYR A 210 0.89 1.62 -4.68
C TYR A 210 0.78 3.13 -4.51
N ARG A 211 1.03 3.62 -3.30
CA ARG A 211 1.00 5.05 -2.99
C ARG A 211 2.39 5.54 -2.64
N TYR A 212 2.75 6.69 -3.19
CA TYR A 212 3.98 7.41 -2.88
C TYR A 212 3.66 8.79 -2.30
N ARG A 213 4.59 9.31 -1.51
CA ARG A 213 4.58 10.66 -0.96
C ARG A 213 5.84 11.38 -1.40
N ILE A 214 5.65 12.56 -1.98
CA ILE A 214 6.71 13.46 -2.36
C ILE A 214 6.77 14.55 -1.28
N SER A 215 7.80 14.49 -0.46
CA SER A 215 8.03 15.41 0.64
C SER A 215 8.90 16.58 0.17
N ILE A 216 8.39 17.80 0.31
CA ILE A 216 9.05 19.03 -0.14
C ILE A 216 9.42 19.84 1.11
N PRO A 217 10.71 19.97 1.45
CA PRO A 217 11.12 20.65 2.67
C PRO A 217 10.91 22.16 2.59
N SER A 218 10.79 22.81 3.74
CA SER A 218 10.72 24.28 3.84
C SER A 218 11.96 25.00 3.29
N THR A 219 13.08 24.29 3.15
CA THR A 219 14.32 24.78 2.54
C THR A 219 14.30 24.75 1.01
N TYR A 220 13.27 24.14 0.39
CA TYR A 220 13.11 24.14 -1.06
C TYR A 220 12.78 25.55 -1.55
N THR A 221 13.71 26.16 -2.29
CA THR A 221 13.65 27.59 -2.64
C THR A 221 12.88 27.91 -3.92
N GLN A 222 12.54 26.89 -4.72
CA GLN A 222 11.86 27.09 -6.00
C GLN A 222 10.35 27.14 -5.79
N THR A 223 9.65 27.96 -6.59
CA THR A 223 8.18 28.00 -6.58
C THR A 223 7.57 26.87 -7.38
N ASN A 224 8.31 26.32 -8.34
CA ASN A 224 7.83 25.25 -9.21
C ASN A 224 8.53 23.94 -8.86
N LEU A 225 7.79 22.85 -8.97
CA LEU A 225 8.27 21.48 -8.85
C LEU A 225 7.96 20.74 -10.15
N ARG A 226 8.92 19.96 -10.63
CA ARG A 226 8.73 18.94 -11.65
C ARG A 226 8.61 17.58 -10.97
N VAL A 227 7.62 16.79 -11.35
CA VAL A 227 7.48 15.37 -11.00
C VAL A 227 7.51 14.58 -12.31
N GLU A 228 8.42 13.63 -12.40
CA GLU A 228 8.67 12.82 -13.58
C GLU A 228 8.49 11.35 -13.21
N LEU A 229 7.87 10.61 -14.12
CA LEU A 229 7.85 9.17 -14.09
C LEU A 229 8.80 8.70 -15.19
N PHE A 230 9.72 7.78 -14.87
CA PHE A 230 10.56 7.15 -15.88
C PHE A 230 10.01 5.80 -16.20
N ASP A 231 9.76 5.55 -17.48
CA ASP A 231 9.78 4.19 -17.98
C ASP A 231 11.24 3.87 -18.34
N THR A 232 11.69 2.68 -17.95
CA THR A 232 13.04 2.23 -18.27
C THR A 232 13.16 1.65 -19.68
N ASP A 233 12.06 1.50 -20.40
CA ASP A 233 11.99 0.97 -21.75
C ASP A 233 12.39 1.97 -22.86
N SER A 234 13.59 2.56 -22.76
CA SER A 234 14.06 3.55 -23.76
C SER A 234 14.02 3.06 -25.22
N VAL A 235 13.95 1.73 -25.46
CA VAL A 235 13.84 1.13 -26.79
C VAL A 235 12.93 -0.11 -26.79
N ASN A 236 11.64 0.07 -27.05
CA ASN A 236 10.67 -1.03 -27.31
C ASN A 236 10.83 -1.69 -28.71
N LEU A 237 12.04 -1.68 -29.26
CA LEU A 237 12.35 -2.42 -30.48
C LEU A 237 12.92 -3.78 -30.12
N ARG A 238 12.35 -4.83 -30.72
CA ARG A 238 12.88 -6.21 -30.66
C ARG A 238 14.29 -6.25 -31.26
N GLY A 239 15.30 -6.06 -30.43
CA GLY A 239 16.70 -6.02 -30.83
C GLY A 239 17.61 -6.07 -29.61
N ASN A 240 18.42 -7.12 -29.53
CA ASN A 240 19.30 -7.35 -28.38
C ASN A 240 20.61 -6.56 -28.47
N THR A 241 20.78 -5.66 -29.43
CA THR A 241 22.05 -4.97 -29.69
C THR A 241 21.82 -3.47 -29.71
N ALA A 242 22.50 -2.76 -28.82
CA ALA A 242 22.45 -1.30 -28.71
C ALA A 242 23.84 -0.72 -28.91
N THR A 243 23.90 0.47 -29.50
CA THR A 243 25.12 1.28 -29.49
C THR A 243 25.04 2.21 -28.30
N ILE A 244 25.82 1.93 -27.27
CA ILE A 244 25.77 2.60 -25.98
C ILE A 244 26.92 3.61 -25.87
N ASN A 245 26.68 4.72 -25.17
CA ASN A 245 27.71 5.69 -24.81
C ASN A 245 28.01 5.54 -23.33
N HIS A 246 29.24 5.18 -22.96
CA HIS A 246 29.60 5.02 -21.56
C HIS A 246 30.93 5.73 -21.21
N THR A 247 31.04 6.08 -19.94
CA THR A 247 32.08 6.92 -19.34
C THR A 247 33.27 6.08 -18.88
N LEU A 248 33.99 5.46 -19.82
CA LEU A 248 35.15 4.65 -19.43
C LEU A 248 36.26 5.53 -18.83
N SER A 249 36.29 5.49 -17.50
CA SER A 249 37.26 6.00 -16.54
C SER A 249 37.14 7.47 -16.15
N VAL A 250 37.45 7.69 -14.88
CA VAL A 250 37.80 8.92 -14.16
C VAL A 250 38.90 9.77 -14.86
N SER A 251 39.30 9.42 -16.08
CA SER A 251 40.34 10.08 -16.90
C SER A 251 39.79 10.78 -18.15
N ASN A 252 38.71 11.56 -18.02
CA ASN A 252 38.38 12.72 -18.86
C ASN A 252 38.49 12.57 -20.40
N THR A 253 38.40 11.34 -20.93
CA THR A 253 38.53 11.06 -22.36
C THR A 253 37.15 10.69 -22.87
N MET A 254 36.69 11.43 -23.88
CA MET A 254 35.35 11.41 -24.49
C MET A 254 34.71 10.02 -24.56
N GLY A 255 33.38 10.00 -24.34
CA GLY A 255 32.54 8.81 -24.26
C GLY A 255 32.93 7.72 -25.25
N ILE A 256 33.19 6.53 -24.70
CA ILE A 256 33.44 5.36 -25.52
C ILE A 256 32.08 4.90 -26.01
N THR A 257 31.92 4.85 -27.33
CA THR A 257 30.76 4.24 -27.95
C THR A 257 31.06 2.77 -28.16
N SER A 258 30.27 1.89 -27.56
CA SER A 258 30.41 0.44 -27.73
C SER A 258 29.09 -0.15 -28.22
N THR A 259 29.18 -1.12 -29.13
CA THR A 259 28.01 -1.90 -29.54
C THR A 259 27.98 -3.16 -28.70
N LEU A 260 27.07 -3.18 -27.72
CA LEU A 260 26.92 -4.29 -26.79
C LEU A 260 25.55 -4.93 -27.00
N SER A 261 25.46 -6.20 -26.62
CA SER A 261 24.22 -6.94 -26.70
C SER A 261 23.81 -7.48 -25.34
N CYS A 262 22.54 -7.39 -25.00
CA CYS A 262 22.00 -8.16 -23.88
C CYS A 262 21.83 -9.62 -24.35
N GLY A 263 22.59 -10.52 -23.73
CA GLY A 263 22.67 -11.92 -24.14
C GLY A 263 21.71 -12.79 -23.33
N GLY A 264 20.51 -13.00 -23.83
CA GLY A 264 19.57 -14.00 -23.33
C GLY A 264 18.57 -14.37 -24.43
N PRO A 265 18.34 -15.67 -24.70
CA PRO A 265 17.20 -16.11 -25.51
C PRO A 265 15.85 -15.99 -24.76
N GLY A 266 15.85 -15.42 -23.55
CA GLY A 266 14.70 -15.26 -22.67
C GLY A 266 13.65 -14.33 -23.26
N MET A 267 12.47 -14.88 -23.47
CA MET A 267 11.28 -14.22 -23.97
C MET A 267 10.64 -13.49 -22.79
N GLY A 268 10.66 -12.16 -22.77
CA GLY A 268 10.11 -11.39 -21.65
C GLY A 268 11.07 -11.15 -20.48
N GLU A 269 12.38 -11.11 -20.72
CA GLU A 269 13.36 -10.67 -19.70
C GLU A 269 13.82 -9.24 -19.99
N ARG A 270 14.06 -8.48 -18.93
CA ARG A 270 14.72 -7.17 -18.99
C ARG A 270 16.01 -7.28 -19.80
N CYS A 271 16.15 -6.42 -20.80
CA CYS A 271 17.38 -6.24 -21.55
C CYS A 271 18.13 -5.06 -20.93
N ILE A 272 19.06 -5.38 -20.03
CA ILE A 272 19.98 -4.40 -19.46
C ILE A 272 21.39 -4.79 -19.87
N ILE A 273 22.11 -3.84 -20.44
CA ILE A 273 23.48 -4.01 -20.92
C ILE A 273 24.42 -3.51 -19.83
N SER A 274 25.27 -4.39 -19.30
CA SER A 274 26.35 -3.96 -18.41
C SER A 274 27.36 -3.12 -19.20
N THR A 275 27.68 -1.93 -18.68
CA THR A 275 28.70 -1.04 -19.27
C THR A 275 30.13 -1.41 -18.85
N GLY A 276 30.27 -2.36 -17.92
CA GLY A 276 31.54 -2.74 -17.29
C GLY A 276 32.08 -1.73 -16.28
N GLU A 277 31.30 -0.71 -15.91
CA GLU A 277 31.65 0.29 -14.91
C GLU A 277 31.29 -0.17 -13.47
N ASP A 278 31.89 0.45 -12.45
CA ASP A 278 31.70 0.08 -11.05
C ASP A 278 30.30 0.49 -10.55
N LEU A 279 29.60 -0.47 -9.95
CA LEU A 279 28.26 -0.31 -9.37
C LEU A 279 28.23 0.56 -8.09
N VAL A 280 29.40 0.83 -7.51
CA VAL A 280 29.52 1.58 -6.25
C VAL A 280 29.88 3.05 -6.51
N SER A 281 30.41 3.39 -7.69
CA SER A 281 30.87 4.75 -7.98
C SER A 281 29.73 5.69 -8.36
N GLU A 282 29.56 6.78 -7.61
CA GLU A 282 28.60 7.85 -7.95
C GLU A 282 28.88 8.55 -9.29
N LEU A 283 30.07 8.35 -9.84
CA LEU A 283 30.56 8.95 -11.07
C LEU A 283 30.36 8.08 -12.31
N GLN A 284 29.70 6.92 -12.18
CA GLN A 284 29.57 5.94 -13.27
C GLN A 284 28.13 5.53 -13.55
N ASN A 285 27.86 5.05 -14.77
CA ASN A 285 26.61 4.46 -15.20
C ASN A 285 26.83 2.96 -15.51
N PRO A 286 26.72 2.08 -14.50
CA PRO A 286 27.07 0.66 -14.64
C PRO A 286 26.13 -0.13 -15.57
N LEU A 287 24.94 0.41 -15.85
CA LEU A 287 23.89 -0.23 -16.62
C LEU A 287 23.42 0.67 -17.74
N TRP A 288 23.12 0.06 -18.88
CA TRP A 288 22.43 0.69 -19.99
C TRP A 288 21.09 -0.01 -20.19
N PHE A 289 20.01 0.73 -19.96
CA PHE A 289 18.64 0.24 -20.05
C PHE A 289 18.23 0.18 -21.50
N GLN A 290 17.94 -1.01 -22.00
CA GLN A 290 17.41 -1.18 -23.36
C GLN A 290 15.91 -1.46 -23.31
N ARG A 291 15.46 -2.32 -22.38
CA ARG A 291 14.06 -2.71 -22.20
C ARG A 291 13.85 -3.37 -20.83
N VAL A 292 12.73 -3.14 -20.16
CA VAL A 292 12.47 -3.70 -18.82
C VAL A 292 11.02 -4.22 -18.63
N ASP A 293 10.09 -3.79 -19.47
CA ASP A 293 8.63 -3.90 -19.36
C ASP A 293 7.99 -5.13 -20.02
N GLU A 294 8.66 -6.29 -20.06
CA GLU A 294 8.07 -7.46 -20.72
C GLU A 294 7.73 -8.57 -19.73
N THR A 295 6.45 -8.91 -19.55
CA THR A 295 6.07 -10.27 -19.13
C THR A 295 4.67 -10.60 -19.62
N TRP A 296 4.58 -11.49 -20.61
CA TRP A 296 3.37 -11.73 -21.38
C TRP A 296 2.53 -12.90 -20.80
N ARG A 297 1.22 -12.84 -21.07
CA ARG A 297 0.11 -13.64 -20.55
C ARG A 297 0.12 -15.15 -20.86
N ASP A 298 -0.59 -15.91 -20.01
CA ASP A 298 -0.95 -17.35 -20.01
C ASP A 298 -1.61 -17.93 -21.30
N VAL A 299 -1.00 -19.00 -21.81
CA VAL A 299 -1.59 -20.03 -22.68
C VAL A 299 -2.19 -21.17 -21.81
N GLN A 300 -3.46 -21.06 -21.41
CA GLN A 300 -4.23 -22.08 -20.64
C GLN A 300 -3.71 -22.48 -19.23
N ASN A 301 -4.06 -21.68 -18.22
CA ASN A 301 -3.98 -21.97 -16.78
C ASN A 301 -2.57 -22.16 -16.20
N ASP A 302 -1.54 -21.66 -16.86
CA ASP A 302 -0.15 -21.70 -16.40
C ASP A 302 0.46 -20.34 -16.75
N CYS A 303 1.12 -19.64 -15.82
CA CYS A 303 1.67 -18.28 -16.04
C CYS A 303 2.81 -18.28 -17.11
N ASN A 304 2.49 -18.65 -18.35
CA ASN A 304 3.39 -18.95 -19.47
C ASN A 304 3.14 -17.93 -20.58
N HIS A 305 4.23 -17.37 -21.09
CA HIS A 305 4.31 -16.26 -22.04
C HIS A 305 3.73 -16.53 -23.45
N ASP A 306 2.62 -15.87 -23.84
CA ASP A 306 2.10 -15.81 -25.22
C ASP A 306 2.68 -14.63 -26.03
N GLN A 307 3.62 -14.93 -26.92
CA GLN A 307 4.30 -13.97 -27.79
C GLN A 307 3.42 -13.33 -28.88
N SER A 308 2.17 -13.79 -29.04
CA SER A 308 1.31 -13.46 -30.19
C SER A 308 0.17 -12.49 -29.91
N ASN A 309 -0.05 -12.10 -28.65
CA ASN A 309 -1.15 -11.20 -28.26
C ASN A 309 -0.65 -9.78 -27.91
N PRO A 310 -0.65 -8.82 -28.86
CA PRO A 310 -0.20 -7.43 -28.63
C PRO A 310 -1.16 -6.60 -27.76
N ASN A 311 -2.26 -7.17 -27.25
CA ASN A 311 -3.22 -6.49 -26.36
C ASN A 311 -3.05 -6.94 -24.89
N GLY A 312 -1.88 -7.46 -24.51
CA GLY A 312 -1.58 -7.94 -23.15
C GLY A 312 -1.01 -6.85 -22.23
N ASP A 313 -0.81 -5.64 -22.74
CA ASP A 313 -0.06 -4.59 -22.06
C ASP A 313 -0.84 -4.02 -20.89
N THR A 314 -0.12 -3.71 -19.82
CA THR A 314 -0.73 -3.22 -18.59
C THR A 314 -1.12 -1.76 -18.73
N VAL A 315 -2.40 -1.51 -18.56
CA VAL A 315 -2.93 -0.15 -18.47
C VAL A 315 -2.67 0.35 -17.07
N THR A 316 -1.79 1.33 -16.92
CA THR A 316 -1.40 1.88 -15.62
C THR A 316 -1.93 3.30 -15.49
N GLU A 317 -2.62 3.58 -14.38
CA GLU A 317 -3.09 4.90 -14.02
C GLU A 317 -2.21 5.48 -12.91
N TYR A 318 -1.72 6.69 -13.14
CA TYR A 318 -0.90 7.46 -12.21
C TYR A 318 -1.65 8.75 -11.85
N GLU A 319 -2.04 8.92 -10.59
CA GLU A 319 -2.72 10.13 -10.14
C GLU A 319 -1.86 10.92 -9.15
N LEU A 320 -1.51 12.15 -9.52
CA LEU A 320 -0.85 13.10 -8.62
C LEU A 320 -1.90 13.94 -7.91
N PHE A 321 -1.80 14.07 -6.59
CA PHE A 321 -2.75 14.81 -5.78
C PHE A 321 -2.10 15.37 -4.50
N TYR A 322 -2.84 16.18 -3.75
CA TYR A 322 -2.49 16.61 -2.40
C TYR A 322 -3.72 16.57 -1.48
N PHE A 323 -3.51 16.71 -0.18
CA PHE A 323 -4.61 16.92 0.78
C PHE A 323 -4.64 18.38 1.20
N ASP A 324 -5.80 19.02 1.16
CA ASP A 324 -5.97 20.40 1.62
C ASP A 324 -5.96 20.50 3.17
N ASP A 325 -6.11 21.72 3.70
CA ASP A 325 -6.14 21.97 5.16
C ASP A 325 -7.33 21.28 5.86
N GLN A 326 -8.35 20.85 5.11
CA GLN A 326 -9.48 20.08 5.62
C GLN A 326 -9.24 18.57 5.56
N GLY A 327 -8.11 18.13 4.98
CA GLY A 327 -7.79 16.74 4.74
C GLY A 327 -8.52 16.15 3.52
N GLU A 328 -9.11 16.99 2.67
CA GLU A 328 -9.80 16.54 1.46
C GLU A 328 -8.80 16.39 0.30
N ARG A 329 -8.96 15.33 -0.49
CA ARG A 329 -8.10 15.01 -1.64
C ARG A 329 -8.36 15.98 -2.79
N GLN A 330 -7.30 16.60 -3.29
CA GLN A 330 -7.30 17.51 -4.43
C GLN A 330 -6.40 16.95 -5.54
N SER A 331 -7.01 16.52 -6.65
CA SER A 331 -6.30 15.96 -7.81
C SER A 331 -5.56 17.06 -8.58
N LEU A 332 -4.31 16.80 -8.95
CA LEU A 332 -3.44 17.68 -9.73
C LEU A 332 -3.24 17.19 -11.16
N GLY A 333 -3.23 15.87 -11.38
CA GLY A 333 -3.05 15.27 -12.70
C GLY A 333 -3.35 13.78 -12.67
N LEU A 334 -3.80 13.26 -13.82
CA LEU A 334 -4.10 11.85 -14.02
C LEU A 334 -3.49 11.39 -15.33
N TYR A 335 -2.45 10.58 -15.26
CA TYR A 335 -1.89 9.92 -16.40
C TYR A 335 -2.44 8.50 -16.52
N ILE A 336 -2.76 8.09 -17.74
CA ILE A 336 -3.16 6.71 -18.06
C ILE A 336 -2.29 6.27 -19.22
N GLU A 337 -1.51 5.22 -18.98
CA GLU A 337 -0.66 4.58 -19.98
C GLU A 337 -1.39 3.37 -20.55
N ASP A 338 -1.47 3.29 -21.89
CA ASP A 338 -1.99 2.15 -22.65
C ASP A 338 -1.21 2.10 -23.97
N ASN A 339 -0.40 1.05 -24.15
CA ASN A 339 0.49 0.87 -25.30
C ASN A 339 -0.25 0.73 -26.65
N SER A 340 -1.58 0.60 -26.65
CA SER A 340 -2.37 0.74 -27.89
C SER A 340 -2.37 2.17 -28.45
N GLN A 341 -1.94 3.18 -27.66
CA GLN A 341 -2.03 4.59 -28.02
C GLN A 341 -0.68 5.30 -28.27
N SER A 342 0.45 4.79 -27.79
CA SER A 342 1.75 5.42 -28.06
C SER A 342 2.85 4.40 -28.37
N GLY A 343 3.34 4.41 -29.61
CA GLY A 343 4.66 3.82 -29.94
C GLY A 343 5.84 4.66 -29.44
N ALA A 344 5.58 5.59 -28.52
CA ALA A 344 6.55 6.41 -27.82
C ALA A 344 6.34 6.07 -26.34
N THR A 345 7.36 5.49 -25.74
CA THR A 345 7.31 4.85 -24.42
C THR A 345 7.66 5.83 -23.30
N ASP A 346 7.61 7.13 -23.61
CA ASP A 346 7.80 8.20 -22.65
C ASP A 346 6.45 8.50 -21.94
N MET A 347 6.36 8.14 -20.67
CA MET A 347 5.16 8.35 -19.83
C MET A 347 4.70 9.81 -19.79
N LYS A 348 3.57 10.18 -20.41
CA LYS A 348 3.09 11.58 -20.59
C LYS A 348 1.90 12.00 -19.75
N TRP A 349 2.12 12.81 -18.70
CA TRP A 349 1.04 13.39 -17.87
C TRP A 349 -0.11 14.06 -18.66
N ILE A 350 -1.35 13.69 -18.32
CA ILE A 350 -2.58 14.32 -18.83
C ILE A 350 -3.32 14.98 -17.66
N THR A 351 -3.76 16.24 -17.80
CA THR A 351 -4.55 16.91 -16.75
C THR A 351 -5.78 17.58 -17.34
N PRO A 352 -6.98 17.36 -16.79
CA PRO A 352 -8.12 18.24 -17.01
C PRO A 352 -7.98 19.51 -16.15
N GLY A 353 -7.80 20.68 -16.79
CA GLY A 353 -8.08 21.97 -16.14
C GLY A 353 -6.91 22.80 -15.62
N VAL A 354 -5.65 22.37 -15.79
CA VAL A 354 -4.46 23.23 -15.62
C VAL A 354 -3.61 23.10 -16.87
N THR A 355 -3.16 24.23 -17.43
CA THR A 355 -2.31 24.24 -18.62
C THR A 355 -0.89 23.80 -18.25
N ILE A 356 -0.66 22.49 -18.27
CA ILE A 356 0.69 21.91 -18.23
C ILE A 356 1.26 21.98 -19.66
N SER A 357 2.55 22.28 -19.79
CA SER A 357 3.28 22.17 -21.07
C SER A 357 3.23 20.72 -21.53
N ALA A 358 2.32 20.41 -22.46
CA ALA A 358 1.84 19.06 -22.77
C ALA A 358 2.81 18.13 -23.54
N ASP A 359 4.12 18.36 -23.53
CA ASP A 359 5.00 17.74 -24.54
C ASP A 359 6.14 16.83 -24.02
N ALA A 360 6.28 16.54 -22.72
CA ALA A 360 7.56 15.95 -22.25
C ALA A 360 7.50 15.06 -21.00
N GLY A 361 6.48 14.23 -20.85
CA GLY A 361 6.58 13.14 -19.87
C GLY A 361 6.51 13.49 -18.38
N SER A 362 6.20 14.74 -18.04
CA SER A 362 6.38 15.26 -16.67
C SER A 362 5.27 16.22 -16.23
N PHE A 363 4.96 16.22 -14.95
CA PHE A 363 4.14 17.24 -14.30
C PHE A 363 5.02 18.41 -13.85
N GLU A 364 4.70 19.62 -14.25
CA GLU A 364 5.32 20.85 -13.74
C GLU A 364 4.26 21.77 -13.15
N GLY A 365 4.41 22.15 -11.89
CA GLY A 365 3.39 22.96 -11.20
C GLY A 365 3.98 23.91 -10.16
N ASP A 366 3.29 25.04 -9.95
CA ASP A 366 3.54 25.95 -8.84
C ASP A 366 3.07 25.30 -7.53
N ILE A 367 4.00 25.13 -6.59
CA ILE A 367 3.76 24.49 -5.30
C ILE A 367 3.50 25.50 -4.18
N SER A 368 3.55 26.81 -4.46
CA SER A 368 3.44 27.85 -3.44
C SER A 368 2.10 27.84 -2.70
N GLY A 369 1.03 27.35 -3.34
CA GLY A 369 -0.31 27.20 -2.77
C GLY A 369 -0.58 25.91 -1.99
N LEU A 370 0.36 24.96 -1.95
CA LEU A 370 0.15 23.71 -1.20
C LEU A 370 0.16 23.96 0.31
N PRO A 371 -0.69 23.26 1.09
CA PRO A 371 -0.62 23.25 2.55
C PRO A 371 0.77 22.91 3.08
N GLN A 372 1.08 23.44 4.25
CA GLN A 372 2.31 23.15 4.99
C GLN A 372 1.97 22.51 6.34
N ASP A 373 2.78 21.55 6.78
CA ASP A 373 2.71 21.05 8.14
C ASP A 373 3.41 22.01 9.14
N ASP A 374 3.38 21.65 10.42
CA ASP A 374 4.00 22.42 11.49
C ASP A 374 5.53 22.56 11.36
N LYS A 375 6.17 21.67 10.57
CA LYS A 375 7.61 21.68 10.25
C LYS A 375 7.90 22.46 8.94
N GLY A 376 6.86 22.98 8.28
CA GLY A 376 6.94 23.73 7.02
C GLY A 376 7.11 22.86 5.77
N PHE A 377 6.94 21.54 5.88
CA PHE A 377 6.96 20.64 4.74
C PHE A 377 5.65 20.72 3.97
N ARG A 378 5.74 20.57 2.65
CA ARG A 378 4.59 20.38 1.75
C ARG A 378 4.62 18.94 1.25
N TYR A 379 3.45 18.38 1.00
CA TYR A 379 3.32 16.99 0.55
C TYR A 379 2.49 16.92 -0.73
N LEU A 380 3.04 16.20 -1.71
CA LEU A 380 2.26 15.65 -2.83
C LEU A 380 2.19 14.14 -2.66
N HIS A 381 1.19 13.53 -3.28
CA HIS A 381 0.99 12.10 -3.30
C HIS A 381 0.81 11.62 -4.73
N LEU A 382 1.29 10.41 -4.98
CA LEU A 382 1.14 9.72 -6.26
C LEU A 382 0.52 8.36 -6.00
N ASP A 383 -0.66 8.12 -6.55
CA ASP A 383 -1.26 6.78 -6.63
C ASP A 383 -0.88 6.15 -7.96
N VAL A 384 -0.37 4.92 -7.92
CA VAL A 384 -0.09 4.08 -9.09
C VAL A 384 -0.97 2.84 -8.99
N LYS A 385 -1.84 2.63 -9.97
CA LYS A 385 -2.77 1.49 -10.01
C LYS A 385 -2.87 0.95 -11.42
N THR A 386 -3.28 -0.29 -11.56
CA THR A 386 -3.52 -0.89 -12.88
C THR A 386 -5.01 -1.02 -13.16
N ALA A 387 -5.41 -0.71 -14.39
CA ALA A 387 -6.80 -0.79 -14.84
C ALA A 387 -7.08 -1.96 -15.79
N GLY A 388 -6.04 -2.55 -16.40
CA GLY A 388 -6.17 -3.63 -17.37
C GLY A 388 -4.82 -4.23 -17.75
N GLY A 389 -4.83 -5.38 -18.43
CA GLY A 389 -3.61 -6.00 -18.96
C GLY A 389 -2.91 -6.94 -17.99
N ALA A 390 -1.86 -7.61 -18.49
CA ALA A 390 -1.12 -8.66 -17.76
C ALA A 390 0.39 -8.40 -17.70
N SER A 391 0.90 -7.41 -18.45
CA SER A 391 2.34 -7.11 -18.48
C SER A 391 2.86 -6.54 -17.17
N LYS A 392 4.17 -6.66 -16.96
CA LYS A 392 4.87 -5.87 -15.97
C LYS A 392 5.06 -4.46 -16.51
N ASN A 393 4.61 -3.46 -15.77
CA ASN A 393 5.05 -2.09 -15.98
C ASN A 393 6.12 -1.74 -14.94
N VAL A 394 7.21 -1.10 -15.37
CA VAL A 394 8.35 -0.78 -14.52
C VAL A 394 8.64 0.69 -14.60
N TRP A 395 8.65 1.36 -13.45
CA TRP A 395 8.89 2.79 -13.39
C TRP A 395 9.80 3.22 -12.25
N ASP A 396 10.28 4.44 -12.37
CA ASP A 396 10.86 5.18 -11.25
C ASP A 396 10.28 6.58 -11.17
N ILE A 397 10.41 7.22 -10.01
CA ILE A 397 9.81 8.52 -9.73
C ILE A 397 10.90 9.51 -9.33
N TRP A 398 10.97 10.64 -10.04
CA TRP A 398 11.80 11.76 -9.64
C TRP A 398 10.97 13.01 -9.41
N ALA A 399 11.37 13.79 -8.41
CA ALA A 399 10.76 15.08 -8.13
C ALA A 399 11.86 16.10 -7.77
N GLY A 400 11.80 17.29 -8.37
CA GLY A 400 12.80 18.33 -8.16
C GLY A 400 12.57 19.60 -8.98
N PRO A 401 13.60 20.46 -9.11
CA PRO A 401 13.51 21.70 -9.89
C PRO A 401 13.22 21.48 -11.37
N ILE A 402 12.46 22.40 -11.98
CA ILE A 402 12.14 22.39 -13.43
C ILE A 402 13.40 22.64 -14.31
N PRO A 403 13.42 22.24 -15.60
CA PRO A 403 14.53 22.43 -16.55
C PRO A 403 15.14 23.84 -16.59
N ALA A 404 14.30 24.87 -16.43
CA ALA A 404 14.74 26.25 -16.42
C ALA A 404 15.71 26.56 -15.27
N TYR A 405 15.57 25.88 -14.12
CA TYR A 405 16.48 26.03 -12.99
C TYR A 405 17.91 25.62 -13.37
N TYR A 406 18.08 24.47 -14.01
CA TYR A 406 19.38 23.96 -14.43
C TYR A 406 19.99 24.83 -15.54
N THR A 407 19.19 25.21 -16.53
CA THR A 407 19.63 26.12 -17.61
C THR A 407 20.16 27.44 -17.05
N ASN A 408 19.49 28.02 -16.04
CA ASN A 408 19.94 29.25 -15.38
C ASN A 408 21.26 29.11 -14.62
N GLN A 409 21.66 27.88 -14.28
CA GLN A 409 22.97 27.57 -13.68
C GLN A 409 24.04 27.21 -14.72
N GLY A 410 23.72 27.31 -16.02
CA GLY A 410 24.62 26.92 -17.10
C GLY A 410 24.73 25.41 -17.31
N LEU A 411 23.77 24.63 -16.78
CA LEU A 411 23.68 23.19 -16.95
C LEU A 411 22.72 22.84 -18.08
N ILE A 412 22.89 21.64 -18.64
CA ILE A 412 21.95 21.07 -19.61
C ILE A 412 20.74 20.56 -18.82
N PRO A 413 19.49 20.80 -19.25
CA PRO A 413 18.33 20.13 -18.68
C PRO A 413 18.50 18.61 -18.59
N LEU A 414 17.98 18.00 -17.54
CA LEU A 414 17.97 16.55 -17.41
C LEU A 414 17.21 15.93 -18.59
N SER A 415 17.83 14.94 -19.24
CA SER A 415 17.19 14.18 -20.32
C SER A 415 16.03 13.35 -19.78
N GLU A 416 15.04 13.12 -20.63
CA GLU A 416 13.93 12.19 -20.38
C GLU A 416 14.35 10.74 -20.67
N ASP A 417 15.36 10.54 -21.52
CA ASP A 417 15.99 9.22 -21.69
C ASP A 417 16.80 8.85 -20.45
N VAL A 418 16.50 7.69 -19.85
CA VAL A 418 17.16 7.18 -18.65
C VAL A 418 18.68 7.12 -18.80
N ASN A 419 19.17 6.66 -19.96
CA ASN A 419 20.60 6.44 -20.15
C ASN A 419 21.35 7.75 -20.29
N GLU A 420 20.84 8.67 -21.11
CA GLU A 420 21.38 10.02 -21.25
C GLU A 420 21.36 10.76 -19.91
N ARG A 421 20.26 10.66 -19.15
CA ARG A 421 20.15 11.23 -17.80
C ARG A 421 21.23 10.67 -16.88
N ASN A 422 21.35 9.34 -16.79
CA ASN A 422 22.36 8.71 -15.95
C ASN A 422 23.77 9.21 -16.30
N VAL A 423 24.07 9.38 -17.59
CA VAL A 423 25.34 9.95 -18.06
C VAL A 423 25.49 11.42 -17.68
N GLN A 424 24.46 12.26 -17.86
CA GLN A 424 24.48 13.67 -17.45
C GLN A 424 24.75 13.82 -15.95
N VAL A 425 24.04 13.05 -15.13
CA VAL A 425 24.18 13.10 -13.68
C VAL A 425 25.51 12.45 -13.25
N ALA A 426 26.04 11.44 -13.95
CA ALA A 426 27.36 10.88 -13.66
C ALA A 426 28.48 11.89 -13.95
N ASN A 427 28.35 12.66 -15.03
CA ASN A 427 29.28 13.73 -15.38
C ASN A 427 29.18 14.96 -14.47
N SER A 428 28.08 15.10 -13.71
CA SER A 428 27.82 16.25 -12.84
C SER A 428 27.04 15.84 -11.58
N PRO A 429 27.62 15.00 -10.71
CA PRO A 429 26.93 14.29 -9.59
C PRO A 429 26.32 15.20 -8.53
N PHE A 430 26.64 16.49 -8.52
CA PHE A 430 26.11 17.45 -7.55
C PHE A 430 25.34 18.61 -8.19
N ALA A 431 25.27 18.65 -9.52
CA ALA A 431 24.63 19.73 -10.25
C ALA A 431 23.11 19.54 -10.35
N TYR A 432 22.65 18.28 -10.26
CA TYR A 432 21.26 17.88 -10.44
C TYR A 432 20.56 17.49 -9.13
N ARG A 433 20.81 18.27 -8.08
CA ARG A 433 20.19 18.02 -6.77
C ARG A 433 18.70 18.38 -6.78
N ARG A 434 17.90 17.54 -6.10
CA ARG A 434 16.45 17.73 -5.95
C ARG A 434 16.04 18.85 -4.98
N GLY A 435 17.00 19.60 -4.43
CA GLY A 435 16.73 20.64 -3.44
C GLY A 435 16.16 20.11 -2.12
N GLY A 436 16.46 18.86 -1.77
CA GLY A 436 15.97 18.20 -0.55
C GLY A 436 14.61 17.53 -0.69
N VAL A 437 13.98 17.56 -1.88
CA VAL A 437 12.74 16.80 -2.14
C VAL A 437 13.03 15.31 -2.05
N SER A 438 12.16 14.57 -1.35
CA SER A 438 12.26 13.12 -1.16
C SER A 438 11.02 12.43 -1.72
N VAL A 439 11.19 11.26 -2.34
CA VAL A 439 10.09 10.42 -2.82
C VAL A 439 10.06 9.14 -1.97
N LEU A 440 8.92 8.89 -1.35
CA LEU A 440 8.76 7.86 -0.34
C LEU A 440 7.56 6.97 -0.67
N ALA A 441 7.77 5.66 -0.82
CA ALA A 441 6.67 4.70 -0.94
C ALA A 441 5.97 4.56 0.42
N LEU A 442 4.64 4.49 0.46
CA LEU A 442 3.86 4.42 1.69
C LEU A 442 3.45 2.97 1.99
N GLY A 443 4.12 2.35 2.95
CA GLY A 443 3.78 1.05 3.52
C GLY A 443 4.12 -0.14 2.64
N ARG A 444 4.20 0.03 1.32
CA ARG A 444 4.71 -0.97 0.37
C ARG A 444 5.63 -0.35 -0.66
N MET A 445 6.60 -1.14 -1.09
CA MET A 445 7.52 -0.78 -2.15
C MET A 445 7.76 -2.02 -3.00
N PRO A 446 7.16 -2.10 -4.20
CA PRO A 446 7.57 -3.08 -5.18
C PRO A 446 8.99 -2.73 -5.62
N LEU A 447 9.87 -3.71 -5.62
CA LEU A 447 11.26 -3.54 -5.99
C LEU A 447 11.68 -4.63 -6.96
N GLU A 448 12.05 -4.21 -8.16
CA GLU A 448 12.83 -5.01 -9.07
C GLU A 448 14.30 -4.61 -8.94
N ASN A 449 15.18 -5.57 -8.65
CA ASN A 449 16.62 -5.33 -8.69
C ASN A 449 17.18 -5.65 -10.07
N TYR A 450 17.93 -4.72 -10.65
CA TYR A 450 18.55 -4.86 -11.97
C TYR A 450 19.88 -5.59 -11.97
N VAL A 451 20.47 -5.81 -10.80
CA VAL A 451 21.84 -6.27 -10.69
C VAL A 451 21.92 -7.54 -9.84
N ASP A 452 22.21 -8.63 -10.53
CA ASP A 452 22.30 -9.95 -9.91
C ASP A 452 23.60 -10.06 -9.09
N GLY A 453 23.52 -10.71 -7.93
CA GLY A 453 24.67 -11.04 -7.11
C GLY A 453 25.36 -9.83 -6.44
N THR A 454 24.79 -8.63 -6.51
CA THR A 454 25.35 -7.46 -5.84
C THR A 454 24.58 -7.13 -4.58
N GLN A 455 25.35 -6.97 -3.51
CA GLN A 455 24.85 -6.49 -2.23
C GLN A 455 24.55 -5.00 -2.32
N ILE A 456 23.33 -4.62 -1.95
CA ILE A 456 22.89 -3.24 -1.89
C ILE A 456 22.49 -2.89 -0.46
N ASP A 457 22.83 -1.67 -0.04
CA ASP A 457 22.23 -1.08 1.14
C ASP A 457 20.91 -0.44 0.69
N LEU A 458 19.80 -0.97 1.18
CA LEU A 458 18.47 -0.47 0.87
C LEU A 458 17.97 0.40 2.03
N PRO A 459 17.97 1.74 1.90
CA PRO A 459 17.34 2.59 2.90
C PRO A 459 15.84 2.32 2.87
N LEU A 460 15.35 1.69 3.93
CA LEU A 460 13.99 1.20 4.02
C LEU A 460 13.04 2.20 4.62
N SER A 461 13.39 3.00 5.63
CA SER A 461 12.46 3.97 6.20
C SER A 461 13.19 5.07 6.96
N PRO A 462 12.84 6.36 6.76
CA PRO A 462 13.14 7.35 7.78
C PRO A 462 12.28 7.03 9.01
N LEU A 463 12.89 7.03 10.18
CA LEU A 463 12.22 6.83 11.46
C LEU A 463 12.36 8.12 12.26
N GLU A 464 11.23 8.73 12.62
CA GLU A 464 11.23 9.93 13.47
C GLU A 464 11.48 9.56 14.94
N ILE A 465 11.76 10.56 15.79
CA ILE A 465 12.00 10.34 17.22
C ILE A 465 10.76 9.75 17.92
N GLU A 466 9.57 10.11 17.44
CA GLU A 466 8.26 9.66 17.93
C GLU A 466 8.04 8.16 17.71
N ALA A 467 8.78 7.54 16.79
CA ALA A 467 8.76 6.09 16.59
C ALA A 467 9.56 5.34 17.68
N GLY A 468 10.37 6.06 18.48
CA GLY A 468 11.21 5.49 19.52
C GLY A 468 10.42 4.72 20.58
N GLY A 469 10.84 3.48 20.85
CA GLY A 469 10.15 2.57 21.78
C GLY A 469 8.95 1.84 21.16
N GLY A 470 8.65 2.08 19.89
CA GLY A 470 7.70 1.28 19.12
C GLY A 470 8.32 0.01 18.55
N THR A 471 7.54 -0.70 17.74
CA THR A 471 7.93 -1.87 16.97
C THR A 471 7.70 -1.59 15.48
N LEU A 472 8.72 -1.88 14.66
CA LEU A 472 8.65 -1.91 13.21
C LEU A 472 8.37 -3.34 12.75
N PHE A 473 7.40 -3.49 11.87
CA PHE A 473 7.07 -4.72 11.18
C PHE A 473 7.57 -4.63 9.75
N ALA A 474 8.34 -5.63 9.32
CA ALA A 474 8.74 -5.79 7.94
C ALA A 474 8.30 -7.15 7.42
N SER A 475 7.91 -7.18 6.15
CA SER A 475 7.67 -8.40 5.40
C SER A 475 8.12 -8.19 3.97
N VAL A 476 8.57 -9.25 3.31
CA VAL A 476 8.82 -9.24 1.87
C VAL A 476 7.96 -10.31 1.21
N PHE A 477 7.36 -9.98 0.08
CA PHE A 477 6.55 -10.86 -0.75
C PHE A 477 7.38 -11.36 -1.92
N ASP A 478 7.24 -12.64 -2.28
CA ASP A 478 7.96 -13.29 -3.38
C ASP A 478 9.48 -13.19 -3.19
N TYR A 479 9.93 -13.71 -2.06
CA TYR A 479 11.34 -13.66 -1.72
C TYR A 479 12.02 -14.97 -2.07
N ASP A 480 12.38 -15.15 -3.34
CA ASP A 480 13.07 -16.34 -3.78
C ASP A 480 14.54 -16.25 -3.39
N ALA A 481 14.79 -16.63 -2.14
CA ALA A 481 16.11 -16.73 -1.57
C ALA A 481 16.97 -17.68 -2.43
N ALA A 482 18.09 -17.18 -2.95
CA ALA A 482 19.16 -18.05 -3.43
C ALA A 482 19.54 -19.04 -2.33
N ASN A 483 20.15 -20.17 -2.68
CA ASN A 483 20.66 -21.12 -1.70
C ASN A 483 22.16 -20.83 -1.43
N PRO A 484 22.55 -20.37 -0.21
CA PRO A 484 21.75 -20.18 1.00
C PRO A 484 20.96 -18.85 1.03
N PRO A 485 19.83 -18.79 1.77
CA PRO A 485 18.96 -17.62 1.81
C PRO A 485 19.74 -16.35 2.19
N PRO A 486 19.45 -15.20 1.55
CA PRO A 486 20.18 -13.98 1.87
C PRO A 486 19.87 -13.57 3.31
N GLN A 487 20.92 -13.13 3.98
CA GLN A 487 20.88 -12.72 5.36
C GLN A 487 20.28 -11.31 5.42
N LEU A 488 19.16 -11.14 6.11
CA LEU A 488 18.56 -9.82 6.29
C LEU A 488 19.18 -9.13 7.51
N ASN A 489 19.99 -8.10 7.26
CA ASN A 489 20.66 -7.32 8.30
C ASN A 489 20.04 -5.91 8.38
N PHE A 490 19.24 -5.66 9.41
CA PHE A 490 18.60 -4.37 9.62
C PHE A 490 19.42 -3.49 10.57
N GLN A 491 19.72 -2.28 10.12
CA GLN A 491 20.47 -1.28 10.86
C GLN A 491 19.67 0.02 10.94
N ILE A 492 19.68 0.69 12.10
CA ILE A 492 19.30 2.10 12.20
C ILE A 492 20.56 2.93 12.28
N ASP A 493 20.75 3.81 11.32
CA ASP A 493 21.71 4.89 11.41
C ASP A 493 21.09 6.06 12.16
N THR A 494 21.55 6.36 13.37
CA THR A 494 20.96 7.41 14.21
C THR A 494 21.71 8.72 14.09
N VAL A 495 20.96 9.82 14.00
CA VAL A 495 21.55 11.17 13.99
C VAL A 495 21.88 11.57 15.43
N PRO A 496 23.14 11.91 15.76
CA PRO A 496 23.47 12.34 17.11
C PRO A 496 22.76 13.66 17.48
N PRO A 497 22.32 13.82 18.75
CA PRO A 497 21.56 14.98 19.21
C PRO A 497 22.47 16.21 19.42
N GLY A 498 22.85 16.91 18.35
CA GLY A 498 23.34 18.28 18.45
C GLY A 498 24.63 18.63 17.71
N PRO A 499 25.04 19.92 17.75
CA PRO A 499 26.19 20.42 17.02
C PRO A 499 27.49 19.86 17.60
N LEU A 500 28.01 18.85 16.90
CA LEU A 500 29.41 18.45 16.76
C LEU A 500 30.38 19.02 17.82
N VAL A 501 30.50 18.32 18.94
CA VAL A 501 31.81 18.18 19.58
C VAL A 501 32.30 16.76 19.27
N PRO A 502 33.15 16.58 18.25
CA PRO A 502 33.80 15.30 18.00
C PRO A 502 34.57 14.83 19.25
N PRO A 503 34.62 13.53 19.56
CA PRO A 503 34.16 12.39 18.77
C PRO A 503 33.00 11.68 19.47
N TYR A 504 31.75 11.93 19.03
CA TYR A 504 30.71 10.93 19.29
C TYR A 504 30.73 9.96 18.11
N PRO A 505 31.04 8.67 18.33
CA PRO A 505 30.90 7.68 17.28
C PRO A 505 29.42 7.61 16.88
N GLU A 506 29.16 7.58 15.57
CA GLU A 506 27.85 7.20 15.03
C GLU A 506 27.42 5.92 15.74
N LYS A 507 26.23 5.96 16.35
CA LYS A 507 25.71 4.82 17.10
C LYS A 507 24.82 4.04 16.16
N GLU A 508 25.39 2.99 15.60
CA GLU A 508 24.66 2.01 14.81
C GLU A 508 23.85 1.12 15.75
N PHE A 509 22.54 1.01 15.49
CA PHE A 509 21.70 0.04 16.18
C PHE A 509 21.37 -1.08 15.20
N ASN A 510 21.96 -2.26 15.42
CA ASN A 510 21.51 -3.48 14.74
C ASN A 510 20.20 -3.89 15.39
N ILE A 511 19.11 -3.94 14.61
CA ILE A 511 17.83 -4.39 15.14
C ILE A 511 17.70 -5.88 14.90
N CYS A 512 17.30 -6.61 15.93
CA CYS A 512 16.97 -8.01 15.79
C CYS A 512 15.48 -8.15 15.55
N SER A 513 15.12 -9.07 14.67
CA SER A 513 13.74 -9.51 14.58
C SER A 513 13.41 -10.51 15.69
N ILE A 514 12.29 -10.30 16.37
CA ILE A 514 11.58 -11.38 17.05
C ILE A 514 10.67 -12.04 16.01
N VAL A 515 10.91 -13.33 15.77
CA VAL A 515 10.05 -14.19 14.96
C VAL A 515 8.65 -14.23 15.61
N VAL A 516 7.68 -13.56 14.99
CA VAL A 516 6.33 -13.41 15.54
C VAL A 516 5.53 -14.73 15.53
N ASN A 517 5.93 -15.71 14.71
CA ASN A 517 5.27 -17.02 14.63
C ASN A 517 6.27 -18.14 14.25
N SER A 518 7.00 -18.68 15.22
CA SER A 518 7.49 -20.06 15.11
C SER A 518 6.84 -20.89 16.22
N PRO A 519 5.96 -21.85 15.90
CA PRO A 519 5.41 -22.77 16.90
C PRO A 519 6.45 -23.72 17.50
N THR A 520 7.70 -23.73 17.00
CA THR A 520 8.66 -24.80 17.30
C THR A 520 10.04 -24.33 17.78
N ILE A 521 10.37 -23.04 17.67
CA ILE A 521 11.70 -22.54 18.06
C ILE A 521 11.54 -21.51 19.17
N ASN A 522 11.74 -21.98 20.42
CA ASN A 522 11.90 -21.13 21.59
C ASN A 522 13.23 -20.36 21.52
N ASN A 523 13.32 -19.34 20.67
CA ASN A 523 14.43 -18.39 20.74
C ASN A 523 14.13 -17.38 21.86
N THR A 524 14.52 -17.75 23.08
CA THR A 524 14.46 -16.88 24.26
C THR A 524 15.56 -15.83 24.20
N GLY A 525 15.32 -14.73 23.48
CA GLY A 525 15.66 -13.37 23.94
C GLY A 525 17.13 -12.97 24.12
N GLN A 526 18.11 -13.57 23.44
CA GLN A 526 19.42 -12.93 23.28
C GLN A 526 19.86 -12.99 21.83
N CYS A 527 19.89 -11.84 21.17
CA CYS A 527 20.49 -11.70 19.86
C CYS A 527 21.99 -11.96 19.95
N ASN A 528 22.45 -13.06 19.36
CA ASN A 528 23.81 -13.08 18.87
C ASN A 528 23.78 -12.55 17.44
N ILE A 529 24.43 -11.41 17.21
CA ILE A 529 24.64 -10.80 15.87
C ILE A 529 25.30 -11.80 14.89
N ALA A 530 25.85 -12.90 15.39
CA ALA A 530 26.41 -13.98 14.61
C ALA A 530 25.38 -14.87 13.88
N ASP A 531 24.08 -14.79 14.23
CA ASP A 531 23.03 -15.62 13.64
C ASP A 531 22.05 -14.75 12.82
N PRO A 532 22.36 -14.52 11.53
CA PRO A 532 21.52 -13.73 10.64
C PRO A 532 20.15 -14.37 10.44
N LEU A 533 19.14 -13.52 10.21
CA LEU A 533 17.77 -13.96 10.01
C LEU A 533 17.62 -14.60 8.64
N GLU A 534 17.22 -15.88 8.62
CA GLU A 534 16.75 -16.54 7.41
C GLU A 534 15.26 -16.23 7.23
N ALA A 535 14.93 -15.53 6.15
CA ALA A 535 13.54 -15.41 5.71
C ALA A 535 13.01 -16.81 5.35
N THR A 536 11.88 -17.20 5.90
CA THR A 536 11.20 -18.45 5.55
C THR A 536 9.75 -18.19 5.22
N CYS A 537 9.15 -19.12 4.47
CA CYS A 537 7.73 -19.17 4.17
C CYS A 537 7.18 -20.53 4.55
N GLN A 538 6.46 -20.62 5.67
CA GLN A 538 5.78 -21.86 6.10
C GLN A 538 6.69 -23.11 6.15
N ASN A 539 7.92 -22.96 6.68
CA ASN A 539 8.97 -23.99 6.71
C ASN A 539 9.66 -24.29 5.37
N SER A 540 9.46 -23.45 4.35
CA SER A 540 10.23 -23.41 3.10
C SER A 540 11.16 -22.20 3.09
N THR A 541 12.32 -22.30 2.42
CA THR A 541 13.16 -21.15 2.08
C THR A 541 12.71 -20.48 0.78
N ASP A 542 11.81 -21.12 0.05
CA ASP A 542 11.19 -20.63 -1.17
C ASP A 542 9.89 -19.91 -0.79
N CYS A 543 9.86 -18.59 -1.01
CA CYS A 543 8.75 -17.70 -0.69
C CYS A 543 7.95 -17.30 -1.92
N ASN A 544 7.99 -18.12 -2.96
CA ASN A 544 7.36 -17.81 -4.22
C ASN A 544 5.86 -17.53 -4.06
N ALA A 545 5.39 -16.38 -4.56
CA ALA A 545 4.03 -15.83 -4.41
C ALA A 545 3.53 -15.72 -2.97
N ALA A 546 4.43 -15.61 -1.98
CA ALA A 546 4.05 -15.59 -0.57
C ALA A 546 4.79 -14.50 0.20
N TRP A 547 4.09 -13.93 1.18
CA TRP A 547 4.74 -13.12 2.21
C TRP A 547 5.60 -14.00 3.10
N THR A 548 6.79 -13.52 3.45
CA THR A 548 7.66 -14.11 4.47
C THR A 548 6.89 -14.33 5.78
N ARG A 549 7.01 -15.54 6.34
CA ARG A 549 6.37 -15.96 7.60
C ARG A 549 7.37 -16.76 8.43
N PRO A 550 7.72 -16.30 9.64
CA PRO A 550 7.16 -15.14 10.37
C PRO A 550 7.54 -13.80 9.74
N HIS A 551 6.68 -12.80 9.93
CA HIS A 551 7.03 -11.42 9.63
C HIS A 551 8.06 -10.91 10.65
N PHE A 552 8.87 -9.94 10.24
CA PHE A 552 9.94 -9.43 11.07
C PHE A 552 9.41 -8.34 11.99
N ALA A 553 9.33 -8.57 13.30
CA ALA A 553 9.07 -7.52 14.29
C ALA A 553 10.37 -7.05 14.93
N MET A 554 10.63 -5.75 14.90
CA MET A 554 11.88 -5.10 15.25
C MET A 554 11.60 -3.95 16.23
N ASP A 555 12.13 -4.02 17.45
CA ASP A 555 11.93 -2.95 18.43
C ASP A 555 12.78 -1.73 18.06
N ILE A 556 12.14 -0.57 17.96
CA ILE A 556 12.79 0.71 17.73
C ILE A 556 13.35 1.19 19.07
N PRO A 557 14.66 1.50 19.18
CA PRO A 557 15.22 1.96 20.44
C PRO A 557 14.50 3.22 20.95
N GLY A 558 14.15 3.25 22.24
CA GLY A 558 13.48 4.41 22.84
C GLY A 558 14.42 5.58 23.15
N GLU A 559 13.88 6.75 23.49
CA GLU A 559 14.67 7.95 23.85
C GLU A 559 15.72 7.67 24.94
N ASN A 560 15.38 6.83 25.92
CA ASN A 560 16.27 6.42 27.01
C ASN A 560 17.55 5.69 26.53
N THR A 561 17.56 5.20 25.29
CA THR A 561 18.71 4.53 24.66
C THR A 561 19.58 5.46 23.81
N GLY A 562 19.17 6.74 23.70
CA GLY A 562 19.82 7.75 22.87
C GLY A 562 19.38 7.71 21.40
N TYR A 563 18.16 7.27 21.12
CA TYR A 563 17.56 7.33 19.78
C TYR A 563 16.93 8.71 19.54
N PHE A 564 17.29 9.34 18.43
CA PHE A 564 16.84 10.67 18.04
C PHE A 564 16.30 10.70 16.60
N GLY A 565 15.81 9.56 16.14
CA GLY A 565 15.50 9.33 14.74
C GLY A 565 16.69 8.78 13.95
N GLY A 566 16.41 8.32 12.74
CA GLY A 566 17.42 7.70 11.89
C GLY A 566 16.84 7.11 10.61
N ASN A 567 17.70 6.42 9.85
CA ASN A 567 17.26 5.64 8.69
C ASN A 567 17.36 4.15 9.01
N LEU A 568 16.25 3.42 8.87
CA LEU A 568 16.30 1.98 8.75
C LEU A 568 16.94 1.63 7.41
N ILE A 569 18.00 0.83 7.45
CA ILE A 569 18.76 0.38 6.29
C ILE A 569 18.81 -1.15 6.36
N LEU A 570 18.45 -1.80 5.27
CA LEU A 570 18.75 -3.21 5.06
C LEU A 570 20.12 -3.31 4.42
N LYS A 571 21.11 -3.78 5.17
CA LYS A 571 22.50 -3.93 4.77
C LYS A 571 22.71 -5.21 3.97
N ASP A 572 23.64 -5.14 3.03
CA ASP A 572 24.13 -6.28 2.27
C ASP A 572 23.04 -7.09 1.54
N TYR A 573 21.96 -6.41 1.12
CA TYR A 573 20.80 -7.04 0.51
C TYR A 573 21.10 -7.54 -0.91
N ALA A 574 20.81 -8.81 -1.19
CA ALA A 574 21.06 -9.40 -2.51
C ALA A 574 19.86 -10.26 -2.98
N PRO A 575 18.86 -9.68 -3.66
CA PRO A 575 17.66 -10.39 -4.13
C PRO A 575 17.88 -11.18 -5.43
N ASN A 576 19.11 -11.30 -5.94
CA ASN A 576 19.48 -12.12 -7.11
C ASN A 576 18.61 -11.90 -8.37
N GLY A 577 18.23 -10.65 -8.61
CA GLY A 577 17.51 -10.28 -9.82
C GLY A 577 15.99 -10.48 -9.77
N ASP A 578 15.46 -10.94 -8.64
CA ASP A 578 14.05 -11.21 -8.44
C ASP A 578 13.22 -9.94 -8.20
N ALA A 579 11.93 -10.01 -8.55
CA ALA A 579 10.95 -8.98 -8.30
C ALA A 579 10.21 -9.30 -7.02
N HIS A 580 10.26 -8.40 -6.03
CA HIS A 580 9.67 -8.64 -4.72
C HIS A 580 9.03 -7.37 -4.20
N THR A 581 8.08 -7.51 -3.27
CA THR A 581 7.43 -6.36 -2.66
C THR A 581 7.74 -6.31 -1.16
N TRP A 582 8.36 -5.20 -0.73
CA TRP A 582 8.50 -4.91 0.69
C TRP A 582 7.21 -4.34 1.24
N SER A 583 6.86 -4.73 2.46
CA SER A 583 5.85 -4.05 3.28
C SER A 583 6.44 -3.70 4.63
N LEU A 584 6.31 -2.43 5.02
CA LEU A 584 6.77 -1.90 6.29
C LEU A 584 5.63 -1.21 7.04
N ALA A 585 5.52 -1.47 8.34
CA ALA A 585 4.58 -0.83 9.23
C ALA A 585 5.23 -0.51 10.56
N ILE A 586 4.81 0.56 11.23
CA ILE A 586 5.35 0.96 12.55
C ILE A 586 4.18 1.11 13.53
N THR A 587 4.36 0.64 14.77
CA THR A 587 3.41 0.88 15.86
C THR A 587 3.37 2.37 16.21
N GLY A 588 2.18 2.93 16.43
CA GLY A 588 2.02 4.36 16.75
C GLY A 588 1.23 5.15 15.70
N GLY A 589 0.74 4.49 14.65
CA GLY A 589 -0.22 5.09 13.71
C GLY A 589 -1.60 5.32 14.32
N ARG A 590 -2.58 5.65 13.47
CA ARG A 590 -3.99 5.72 13.90
C ARG A 590 -4.62 4.33 13.78
N PRO A 591 -5.41 3.86 14.76
CA PRO A 591 -6.13 2.60 14.62
C PRO A 591 -7.17 2.73 13.49
N PHE A 592 -7.39 1.65 12.75
CA PHE A 592 -8.41 1.61 11.70
C PHE A 592 -9.09 0.23 11.63
N LEU A 593 -10.31 0.22 11.11
CA LEU A 593 -11.11 -1.00 10.94
C LEU A 593 -10.64 -1.74 9.70
N THR A 594 -10.48 -3.05 9.84
CA THR A 594 -10.09 -3.98 8.77
C THR A 594 -11.26 -4.86 8.33
N LYS A 595 -12.24 -5.11 9.20
CA LYS A 595 -13.47 -5.87 8.92
C LYS A 595 -14.62 -5.42 9.81
#